data_AF-A0A1M5IRC8-F1
#
_entry.id   AF-A0A1M5IRC8-F1
#
_cell.length_a   1.000
_cell.length_b   1.000
_cell.length_c   1.000
_cell.angle_alpha   90.00
_cell.angle_beta   90.00
_cell.angle_gamma   90.00
#
_symmetry.space_group_name_H-M   'P 1'
#
loop_
_entity.id
_entity.type
_entity.pdbx_description
1 polymer ?
#
loop_
_entity_poly.entity_id
_entity_poly.type
_entity_poly.pdbx_seq_one_letter_code
_entity_poly.pdbx_strand_id
1 'polypeptide(L)'
;MINPLQSRLENSEAVVFYLIKELNIKVSRSSILHQLNEHPEYPSLLAISDSLNGWKVPHESYRIDKSEYDAKDLSFPLIAHFRSNGGSFALIHGIADGKVTYSTETERKRTMEEAEFLRNWDGILLYAQKEEHSGEENYRMEVIKGVFDQARAPFLILLLLACVAASIDYTGLNLAYAGLLGIKLAGMVLSVLLLMSSMDSNNPFIQNLCSLGKENNCNAILKSDAAKVTSWLSWSEVGLFYFTGSFLCLLLYPLSINLLAWLSLACLPYTFYSIGYQIKIKNWCVLCCTVQGLLWLEALVFLMNSSFTFDIPVSVLPAVAACFLLPIAIWAFIKPFLIKAGQTKPLKQQLKGFKYNSDLFNKLLTGQPRYAVPDELRAIKLGNPNAQTVITMVTNPFCGPCATTHKMLDEWLLTREDLQLKILFTTANQEEDARTKVARHVTALSLSKDGKYVGEALNSWYKQSNKDYDSWASQYPVSINEEMKMVTEKQKSWCEMAEISFTPTIFVNGYKLIDPYRLEDIQFMDI
;
A
#
# COMPACT_ATOMS: atom_id res chain seq x y z
N MET A 1 23.70 -7.06 7.62
CA MET A 1 23.85 -5.98 6.62
C MET A 1 22.48 -5.42 6.31
N ILE A 2 22.21 -4.19 6.76
CA ILE A 2 20.95 -3.49 6.50
C ILE A 2 21.09 -2.87 5.11
N ASN A 3 20.19 -3.22 4.19
CA ASN A 3 20.15 -2.61 2.87
C ASN A 3 19.68 -1.15 3.04
N PRO A 4 20.51 -0.13 2.76
CA PRO A 4 20.17 1.27 2.99
C PRO A 4 19.05 1.79 2.08
N LEU A 5 18.64 1.01 1.07
CA LEU A 5 17.51 1.31 0.17
C LEU A 5 16.18 0.67 0.63
N GLN A 6 16.18 -0.10 1.71
CA GLN A 6 14.98 -0.74 2.22
C GLN A 6 14.31 0.20 3.23
N SER A 7 13.12 0.70 2.90
CA SER A 7 12.32 1.49 3.86
C SER A 7 12.22 0.73 5.18
N ARG A 8 12.48 1.43 6.29
CA ARG A 8 12.30 0.88 7.63
C ARG A 8 10.85 0.40 7.72
N LEU A 9 10.67 -0.86 8.09
CA LEU A 9 9.35 -1.44 8.29
C LEU A 9 8.69 -0.73 9.49
N GLU A 10 7.39 -0.49 9.38
CA GLU A 10 6.60 -0.09 10.53
C GLU A 10 6.58 -1.24 11.56
N ASN A 11 6.27 -0.93 12.82
CA ASN A 11 6.39 -1.91 13.92
C ASN A 11 5.62 -3.22 13.67
N SER A 12 4.33 -3.15 13.31
CA SER A 12 3.51 -4.33 13.03
C SER A 12 4.03 -5.13 11.82
N GLU A 13 4.48 -4.44 10.77
CA GLU A 13 5.06 -5.06 9.56
C GLU A 13 6.33 -5.83 9.88
N ALA A 14 7.22 -5.25 10.70
CA ALA A 14 8.47 -5.87 11.10
C ALA A 14 8.23 -7.14 11.93
N VAL A 15 7.34 -7.05 12.93
CA VAL A 15 7.03 -8.15 13.83
C VAL A 15 6.40 -9.32 13.09
N VAL A 16 5.42 -9.08 12.22
CA VAL A 16 4.81 -10.14 11.37
C VAL A 16 5.84 -10.75 10.43
N PHE A 17 6.70 -9.92 9.82
CA PHE A 17 7.77 -10.43 8.97
C PHE A 17 8.75 -11.36 9.70
N TYR A 18 9.08 -11.03 10.96
CA TYR A 18 9.93 -11.90 11.77
C TYR A 18 9.21 -13.17 12.20
N LEU A 19 7.92 -13.09 12.58
CA LEU A 19 7.10 -14.24 12.96
C LEU A 19 7.04 -15.27 11.83
N ILE A 20 6.64 -14.83 10.63
CA ILE A 20 6.56 -15.68 9.43
C ILE A 20 7.89 -16.34 9.11
N LYS A 21 9.00 -15.60 9.26
CA LYS A 21 10.35 -16.14 9.03
C LYS A 21 10.75 -17.17 10.07
N GLU A 22 10.42 -16.96 11.33
CA GLU A 22 10.74 -17.88 12.41
C GLU A 22 9.95 -19.18 12.28
N LEU A 23 8.67 -19.08 11.93
CA LEU A 23 7.80 -20.22 11.63
C LEU A 23 8.13 -20.90 10.28
N ASN A 24 9.03 -20.32 9.47
CA ASN A 24 9.39 -20.80 8.14
C ASN A 24 8.17 -21.01 7.21
N ILE A 25 7.29 -20.01 7.20
CA ILE A 25 6.06 -19.99 6.38
C ILE A 25 6.37 -19.28 5.05
N LYS A 26 5.86 -19.82 3.94
CA LYS A 26 6.10 -19.29 2.59
C LYS A 26 5.16 -18.11 2.30
N VAL A 27 5.50 -16.94 2.84
CA VAL A 27 4.80 -15.67 2.59
C VAL A 27 5.82 -14.63 2.13
N SER A 28 5.51 -13.91 1.05
CA SER A 28 6.41 -12.92 0.47
C SER A 28 6.40 -11.63 1.30
N ARG A 29 7.53 -10.90 1.31
CA ARG A 29 7.58 -9.59 2.01
C ARG A 29 6.56 -8.61 1.44
N SER A 30 6.38 -8.59 0.12
CA SER A 30 5.41 -7.72 -0.55
C SER A 30 3.98 -8.02 -0.10
N SER A 31 3.62 -9.30 0.04
CA SER A 31 2.29 -9.70 0.50
C SER A 31 2.03 -9.29 1.95
N ILE A 32 3.02 -9.45 2.84
CA ILE A 32 2.91 -9.00 4.25
C ILE A 32 2.59 -7.52 4.29
N LEU A 33 3.36 -6.71 3.56
CA LEU A 33 3.16 -5.27 3.53
C LEU A 33 1.83 -4.91 2.90
N HIS A 34 1.46 -5.57 1.81
CA HIS A 34 0.20 -5.32 1.12
C HIS A 34 -0.98 -5.63 2.03
N GLN A 35 -1.09 -6.86 2.54
CA GLN A 35 -2.24 -7.32 3.32
C GLN A 35 -2.42 -6.53 4.62
N LEU A 36 -1.33 -6.25 5.34
CA LEU A 36 -1.38 -5.39 6.53
C LEU A 36 -1.82 -3.96 6.15
N ASN A 37 -1.18 -3.33 5.15
CA ASN A 37 -1.52 -1.96 4.76
C ASN A 37 -2.87 -1.83 4.05
N GLU A 38 -3.46 -2.93 3.57
CA GLU A 38 -4.82 -2.98 3.00
C GLU A 38 -5.88 -3.17 4.09
N HIS A 39 -5.50 -3.72 5.25
CA HIS A 39 -6.40 -3.91 6.37
C HIS A 39 -6.98 -2.57 6.88
N PRO A 40 -8.28 -2.51 7.23
CA PRO A 40 -8.92 -1.30 7.75
C PRO A 40 -8.34 -0.83 9.07
N GLU A 41 -8.20 -1.77 10.00
CA GLU A 41 -7.70 -1.56 11.35
C GLU A 41 -6.17 -1.56 11.41
N TYR A 42 -5.46 -1.28 10.31
CA TYR A 42 -4.00 -1.15 10.38
C TYR A 42 -3.61 0.06 11.25
N PRO A 43 -2.62 -0.05 12.16
CA PRO A 43 -1.70 -1.18 12.39
C PRO A 43 -2.03 -2.02 13.64
N SER A 44 -3.28 -2.44 13.86
CA SER A 44 -3.73 -3.16 15.06
C SER A 44 -3.36 -4.66 15.09
N LEU A 45 -3.59 -5.30 16.24
CA LEU A 45 -3.47 -6.75 16.40
C LEU A 45 -4.51 -7.50 15.56
N LEU A 46 -5.69 -6.92 15.35
CA LEU A 46 -6.72 -7.50 14.47
C LEU A 46 -6.21 -7.58 13.03
N ALA A 47 -5.55 -6.53 12.54
CA ALA A 47 -4.92 -6.56 11.21
C ALA A 47 -3.88 -7.68 11.08
N ILE A 48 -3.14 -7.98 12.15
CA ILE A 48 -2.19 -9.09 12.20
C ILE A 48 -2.92 -10.43 12.16
N SER A 49 -3.91 -10.61 13.03
CA SER A 49 -4.74 -11.82 13.13
C SER A 49 -5.41 -12.16 11.79
N ASP A 50 -6.10 -11.21 11.16
CA ASP A 50 -6.76 -11.42 9.87
C ASP A 50 -5.77 -11.62 8.72
N SER A 51 -4.57 -11.04 8.81
CA SER A 51 -3.51 -11.32 7.84
C SER A 51 -3.03 -12.77 7.92
N LEU A 52 -2.86 -13.30 9.15
CA LEU A 52 -2.49 -14.69 9.40
C LEU A 52 -3.57 -15.67 8.91
N ASN A 53 -4.86 -15.33 9.10
CA ASN A 53 -5.98 -16.08 8.52
C ASN A 53 -5.87 -16.20 6.99
N GLY A 54 -5.57 -15.10 6.29
CA GLY A 54 -5.41 -15.12 4.83
C GLY A 54 -4.25 -15.99 4.34
N TRP A 55 -3.24 -16.23 5.18
CA TRP A 55 -2.15 -17.18 4.89
C TRP A 55 -2.38 -18.57 5.50
N LYS A 56 -3.58 -18.86 6.01
CA LYS A 56 -3.92 -20.14 6.66
C LYS A 56 -2.92 -20.49 7.77
N VAL A 57 -2.56 -19.49 8.57
CA VAL A 57 -1.67 -19.64 9.73
C VAL A 57 -2.53 -19.69 10.99
N PRO A 58 -2.66 -20.87 11.62
CA PRO A 58 -3.37 -21.00 12.89
C PRO A 58 -2.71 -20.12 13.95
N HIS A 59 -3.54 -19.35 14.64
CA HIS A 59 -3.10 -18.45 15.67
C HIS A 59 -4.23 -18.20 16.66
N GLU A 60 -3.85 -17.79 17.86
CA GLU A 60 -4.77 -17.55 18.96
C GLU A 60 -4.31 -16.30 19.70
N SER A 61 -5.27 -15.45 20.06
CA SER A 61 -5.02 -14.22 20.81
C SER A 61 -5.57 -14.36 22.23
N TYR A 62 -4.76 -14.01 23.22
CA TYR A 62 -5.08 -14.18 24.62
C TYR A 62 -4.77 -12.92 25.43
N ARG A 63 -5.54 -12.72 26.50
CA ARG A 63 -5.26 -11.72 27.52
C ARG A 63 -4.99 -12.41 28.84
N ILE A 64 -3.80 -12.22 29.37
CA ILE A 64 -3.33 -12.79 30.63
C ILE A 64 -3.21 -11.66 31.65
N ASP A 65 -3.75 -11.86 32.86
CA ASP A 65 -3.46 -10.95 33.96
C ASP A 65 -2.01 -11.14 34.39
N LYS A 66 -1.29 -10.04 34.62
CA LYS A 66 0.14 -10.11 34.98
C LYS A 66 0.40 -10.89 36.26
N SER A 67 -0.60 -10.99 37.15
CA SER A 67 -0.50 -11.81 38.37
C SER A 67 -0.54 -13.32 38.09
N GLU A 68 -1.09 -13.73 36.95
CA GLU A 68 -1.26 -15.14 36.53
C GLU A 68 -0.21 -15.57 35.50
N TYR A 69 0.75 -14.70 35.19
CA TYR A 69 1.81 -14.99 34.24
C TYR A 69 2.76 -16.08 34.77
N ASP A 70 2.90 -17.15 33.97
CA ASP A 70 3.99 -18.12 34.07
C ASP A 70 4.61 -18.32 32.67
N ALA A 71 5.92 -18.13 32.55
CA ALA A 71 6.66 -18.33 31.31
C ALA A 71 6.55 -19.77 30.76
N LYS A 72 6.32 -20.76 31.64
CA LYS A 72 6.22 -22.19 31.27
C LYS A 72 4.91 -22.53 30.55
N ASP A 73 3.88 -21.73 30.76
CA ASP A 73 2.56 -21.93 30.14
C ASP A 73 2.49 -21.27 28.75
N LEU A 74 3.51 -20.50 28.36
CA LEU A 74 3.59 -19.83 27.08
C LEU A 74 4.25 -20.69 26.01
N SER A 75 3.63 -20.71 24.83
CA SER A 75 4.22 -21.29 23.62
C SER A 75 4.87 -20.21 22.77
N PHE A 76 5.99 -20.53 22.13
CA PHE A 76 6.77 -19.60 21.31
C PHE A 76 6.88 -20.10 19.86
N PRO A 77 7.06 -19.21 18.87
CA PRO A 77 7.12 -17.75 18.99
C PRO A 77 5.75 -17.11 19.20
N LEU A 78 5.71 -15.96 19.89
CA LEU A 78 4.47 -15.20 20.12
C LEU A 78 4.69 -13.71 19.90
N ILE A 79 3.64 -12.97 19.58
CA ILE A 79 3.63 -11.52 19.53
C ILE A 79 3.09 -10.98 20.84
N ALA A 80 3.82 -10.07 21.49
CA ALA A 80 3.36 -9.35 22.68
C ALA A 80 3.06 -7.90 22.34
N HIS A 81 1.98 -7.36 22.91
CA HIS A 81 1.64 -5.94 22.80
C HIS A 81 2.19 -5.14 23.99
N PHE A 82 2.83 -4.00 23.69
CA PHE A 82 3.44 -3.09 24.64
C PHE A 82 2.71 -1.75 24.63
N ARG A 83 2.57 -1.15 25.82
CA ARG A 83 1.88 0.14 26.00
C ARG A 83 2.70 1.35 25.50
N SER A 84 3.99 1.18 25.20
CA SER A 84 4.85 2.30 24.79
C SER A 84 4.42 2.92 23.45
N ASN A 85 4.63 4.24 23.30
CA ASN A 85 4.45 4.99 22.05
C ASN A 85 3.06 4.92 21.39
N GLY A 86 1.99 4.75 22.17
CA GLY A 86 0.62 4.65 21.65
C GLY A 86 0.20 3.25 21.21
N GLY A 87 1.00 2.23 21.56
CA GLY A 87 0.80 0.82 21.19
C GLY A 87 1.91 0.34 20.27
N SER A 88 2.60 -0.74 20.65
CA SER A 88 3.61 -1.39 19.82
C SER A 88 3.64 -2.89 20.04
N PHE A 89 4.24 -3.62 19.12
CA PHE A 89 4.39 -5.07 19.15
C PHE A 89 5.85 -5.47 19.26
N ALA A 90 6.09 -6.59 19.94
CA ALA A 90 7.38 -7.28 19.94
C ALA A 90 7.15 -8.76 19.64
N LEU A 91 8.00 -9.34 18.79
CA LEU A 91 8.06 -10.79 18.63
C LEU A 91 8.90 -11.35 19.76
N ILE A 92 8.33 -12.23 20.57
CA ILE A 92 9.03 -12.96 21.62
C ILE A 92 9.42 -14.33 21.08
N HIS A 93 10.72 -14.58 21.01
CA HIS A 93 11.32 -15.83 20.54
C HIS A 93 11.34 -16.91 21.63
N GLY A 94 11.41 -16.49 22.90
CA GLY A 94 11.49 -17.38 24.04
C GLY A 94 11.88 -16.65 25.32
N ILE A 95 11.54 -17.27 26.44
CA ILE A 95 11.87 -16.80 27.79
C ILE A 95 12.61 -17.93 28.51
N ALA A 96 13.85 -17.66 28.95
CA ALA A 96 14.69 -18.62 29.64
C ALA A 96 15.63 -17.90 30.60
N ASP A 97 15.90 -18.50 31.76
CA ASP A 97 16.85 -17.98 32.75
C ASP A 97 16.63 -16.51 33.16
N GLY A 98 15.37 -16.10 33.33
CA GLY A 98 15.00 -14.72 33.69
C GLY A 98 15.15 -13.69 32.55
N LYS A 99 15.38 -14.16 31.32
CA LYS A 99 15.65 -13.32 30.16
C LYS A 99 14.69 -13.60 29.01
N VAL A 100 14.24 -12.52 28.38
CA VAL A 100 13.30 -12.55 27.26
C VAL A 100 14.06 -12.21 25.98
N THR A 101 14.04 -13.13 25.01
CA THR A 101 14.62 -12.88 23.68
C THR A 101 13.55 -12.36 22.74
N TYR A 102 13.77 -11.19 22.14
CA TYR A 102 12.74 -10.49 21.37
C TYR A 102 13.27 -9.79 20.10
N SER A 103 12.36 -9.44 19.19
CA SER A 103 12.61 -8.58 18.03
C SER A 103 11.52 -7.51 17.88
N THR A 104 11.94 -6.30 17.50
CA THR A 104 11.11 -5.13 17.17
C THR A 104 11.54 -4.56 15.82
N GLU A 105 10.96 -3.46 15.35
CA GLU A 105 11.38 -2.81 14.10
C GLU A 105 12.82 -2.29 14.10
N THR A 106 13.37 -2.00 15.29
CA THR A 106 14.77 -1.55 15.45
C THR A 106 15.72 -2.67 15.85
N GLU A 107 15.22 -3.65 16.59
CA GLU A 107 16.04 -4.62 17.29
C GLU A 107 15.74 -6.03 16.80
N ARG A 108 16.79 -6.83 16.63
CA ARG A 108 16.66 -8.20 16.16
C ARG A 108 17.34 -9.15 17.12
N LYS A 109 16.57 -10.08 17.68
CA LYS A 109 17.01 -11.08 18.67
C LYS A 109 17.83 -10.46 19.80
N ARG A 110 17.34 -9.34 20.33
CA ARG A 110 17.89 -8.73 21.55
C ARG A 110 17.32 -9.43 22.77
N THR A 111 17.93 -9.17 23.91
CA THR A 111 17.53 -9.74 25.19
C THR A 111 17.23 -8.62 26.15
N MET A 112 16.14 -8.75 26.91
CA MET A 112 15.81 -7.89 28.04
C MET A 112 15.58 -8.76 29.27
N GLU A 113 15.66 -8.15 30.45
CA GLU A 113 15.30 -8.82 31.70
C GLU A 113 13.78 -9.07 31.72
N GLU A 114 13.35 -10.21 32.26
CA GLU A 114 11.93 -10.58 32.32
C GLU A 114 11.10 -9.57 33.12
N ALA A 115 11.67 -9.00 34.18
CA ALA A 115 11.04 -7.92 34.94
C ALA A 115 10.81 -6.64 34.09
N GLU A 116 11.67 -6.36 33.12
CA GLU A 116 11.50 -5.25 32.19
C GLU A 116 10.39 -5.55 31.17
N PHE A 117 10.34 -6.77 30.64
CA PHE A 117 9.25 -7.22 29.77
C PHE A 117 7.88 -7.06 30.46
N LEU A 118 7.74 -7.61 31.67
CA LEU A 118 6.48 -7.55 32.44
C LEU A 118 6.03 -6.12 32.77
N ARG A 119 6.97 -5.18 32.89
CA ARG A 119 6.65 -3.75 33.09
C ARG A 119 6.04 -3.12 31.83
N ASN A 120 6.52 -3.48 30.65
CA ASN A 120 6.15 -2.87 29.37
C ASN A 120 4.95 -3.57 28.69
N TRP A 121 4.84 -4.89 28.86
CA TRP A 121 3.73 -5.71 28.39
C TRP A 121 2.42 -5.33 29.08
N ASP A 122 1.28 -5.44 28.40
CA ASP A 122 -0.03 -5.08 28.95
C ASP A 122 -1.01 -6.26 29.11
N GLY A 123 -0.51 -7.48 28.95
CA GLY A 123 -1.29 -8.70 29.11
C GLY A 123 -1.75 -9.32 27.78
N ILE A 124 -1.61 -8.63 26.66
CA ILE A 124 -2.11 -9.12 25.36
C ILE A 124 -1.00 -9.87 24.60
N LEU A 125 -1.31 -11.09 24.15
CA LEU A 125 -0.43 -11.95 23.38
C LEU A 125 -1.16 -12.52 22.16
N LEU A 126 -0.42 -12.81 21.10
CA LEU A 126 -0.87 -13.61 19.95
C LEU A 126 0.16 -14.71 19.69
N TYR A 127 -0.25 -15.95 19.89
CA TYR A 127 0.55 -17.12 19.55
C TYR A 127 0.19 -17.59 18.14
N ALA A 128 1.17 -18.02 17.35
CA ALA A 128 0.94 -18.56 16.02
C ALA A 128 1.83 -19.77 15.77
N GLN A 129 1.31 -20.73 15.02
CA GLN A 129 2.02 -21.94 14.65
C GLN A 129 1.90 -22.22 13.15
N LYS A 130 2.81 -23.05 12.63
CA LYS A 130 2.78 -23.46 11.23
C LYS A 130 2.06 -24.80 11.10
N GLU A 131 1.16 -24.89 10.13
CA GLU A 131 0.52 -26.13 9.68
C GLU A 131 0.85 -26.44 8.21
N GLU A 132 0.40 -27.60 7.73
CA GLU A 132 0.70 -28.11 6.37
C GLU A 132 0.26 -27.14 5.27
N HIS A 133 -0.88 -26.47 5.47
CA HIS A 133 -1.46 -25.55 4.50
C HIS A 133 -1.09 -24.08 4.72
N SER A 134 -0.22 -23.78 5.70
CA SER A 134 0.20 -22.40 5.99
C SER A 134 1.13 -21.84 4.91
N GLY A 135 0.75 -20.69 4.36
CA GLY A 135 1.49 -19.93 3.37
C GLY A 135 0.63 -19.46 2.19
N GLU A 136 1.27 -18.78 1.25
CA GLU A 136 0.62 -18.29 0.04
C GLU A 136 0.56 -19.37 -1.05
N GLU A 137 -0.58 -19.50 -1.71
CA GLU A 137 -0.75 -20.43 -2.84
C GLU A 137 0.22 -20.11 -4.01
N ASN A 138 0.47 -18.82 -4.27
CA ASN A 138 1.28 -18.33 -5.39
C ASN A 138 2.62 -17.71 -4.96
N TYR A 139 3.21 -18.19 -3.86
CA TYR A 139 4.41 -17.61 -3.25
C TYR A 139 5.55 -17.28 -4.24
N ARG A 140 5.87 -18.19 -5.17
CA ARG A 140 6.96 -17.97 -6.15
C ARG A 140 6.71 -16.76 -7.04
N MET A 141 5.47 -16.59 -7.51
CA MET A 141 5.11 -15.48 -8.37
C MET A 141 5.18 -14.15 -7.61
N GLU A 142 4.70 -14.12 -6.37
CA GLU A 142 4.77 -12.91 -5.54
C GLU A 142 6.20 -12.53 -5.16
N VAL A 143 7.07 -13.51 -4.90
CA VAL A 143 8.51 -13.25 -4.71
C VAL A 143 9.14 -12.66 -5.97
N ILE A 144 8.85 -13.20 -7.15
CA ILE A 144 9.42 -12.68 -8.42
C ILE A 144 8.96 -11.25 -8.67
N LYS A 145 7.66 -10.96 -8.49
CA LYS A 145 7.12 -9.60 -8.61
C LYS A 145 7.82 -8.64 -7.65
N GLY A 146 7.92 -9.03 -6.37
CA GLY A 146 8.58 -8.21 -5.35
C GLY A 146 10.06 -7.95 -5.65
N VAL A 147 10.78 -8.94 -6.19
CA VAL A 147 12.17 -8.77 -6.63
C VAL A 147 12.26 -7.81 -7.82
N PHE A 148 11.38 -7.95 -8.81
CA PHE A 148 11.36 -7.05 -9.96
C PHE A 148 11.08 -5.60 -9.56
N ASP A 149 10.09 -5.38 -8.68
CA ASP A 149 9.74 -4.06 -8.17
C ASP A 149 10.90 -3.44 -7.37
N GLN A 150 11.57 -4.24 -6.52
CA GLN A 150 12.73 -3.77 -5.76
C GLN A 150 13.96 -3.53 -6.64
N ALA A 151 14.12 -4.28 -7.73
CA ALA A 151 15.24 -4.15 -8.67
C ALA A 151 15.05 -3.01 -9.68
N ARG A 152 13.82 -2.54 -9.91
CA ARG A 152 13.50 -1.50 -10.90
C ARG A 152 14.27 -0.21 -10.69
N ALA A 153 14.24 0.34 -9.47
CA ALA A 153 14.94 1.57 -9.13
C ALA A 153 16.48 1.45 -9.25
N PRO A 154 17.16 0.46 -8.62
CA PRO A 154 18.61 0.34 -8.74
C PRO A 154 19.05 0.01 -10.17
N PHE A 155 18.26 -0.73 -10.95
CA PHE A 155 18.53 -0.97 -12.36
C PHE A 155 18.49 0.33 -13.17
N LEU A 156 17.45 1.17 -12.99
CA LEU A 156 17.36 2.47 -13.66
C LEU A 156 18.49 3.43 -13.25
N ILE A 157 18.88 3.43 -11.97
CA ILE A 157 20.03 4.21 -11.48
C ILE A 157 21.33 3.71 -12.12
N LEU A 158 21.55 2.39 -12.16
CA LEU A 158 22.74 1.80 -12.78
C LEU A 158 22.81 2.12 -14.28
N LEU A 159 21.69 2.01 -14.99
CA LEU A 159 21.59 2.36 -16.40
C LEU A 159 21.92 3.85 -16.61
N LEU A 160 21.37 4.74 -15.78
CA LEU A 160 21.67 6.17 -15.83
C LEU A 160 23.17 6.43 -15.60
N LEU A 161 23.77 5.80 -14.59
CA LEU A 161 25.21 5.94 -14.30
C LEU A 161 26.07 5.41 -15.45
N ALA A 162 25.67 4.32 -16.10
CA ALA A 162 26.36 3.77 -17.26
C ALA A 162 26.28 4.73 -18.46
N CYS A 163 25.10 5.32 -18.72
CA CYS A 163 24.94 6.35 -19.75
C CYS A 163 25.79 7.59 -19.47
N VAL A 164 25.84 8.04 -18.21
CA VAL A 164 26.70 9.16 -17.79
C VAL A 164 28.17 8.82 -18.04
N ALA A 165 28.65 7.66 -17.58
CA ALA A 165 30.03 7.24 -17.79
C ALA A 165 30.40 7.15 -19.27
N ALA A 166 29.53 6.59 -20.11
CA ALA A 166 29.73 6.51 -21.55
C ALA A 166 29.75 7.88 -22.26
N SER A 167 29.16 8.91 -21.66
CA SER A 167 29.11 10.26 -22.23
C SER A 167 30.31 11.14 -21.83
N ILE A 168 31.17 10.67 -20.93
CA ILE A 168 32.34 11.45 -20.50
C ILE A 168 33.38 11.47 -21.61
N ASP A 169 33.83 12.68 -21.97
CA ASP A 169 35.02 12.84 -22.82
C ASP A 169 36.30 12.53 -22.03
N TYR A 170 36.80 11.30 -22.19
CA TYR A 170 38.02 10.85 -21.53
C TYR A 170 39.30 11.51 -22.06
N THR A 171 39.25 12.15 -23.25
CA THR A 171 40.46 12.74 -23.86
C THR A 171 40.83 14.10 -23.25
N GLY A 172 39.84 14.84 -22.74
CA GLY A 172 40.02 16.13 -22.05
C GLY A 172 39.99 16.05 -20.52
N LEU A 173 40.04 14.84 -19.95
CA LEU A 173 39.76 14.60 -18.54
C LEU A 173 40.97 14.94 -17.65
N ASN A 174 40.97 16.14 -17.07
CA ASN A 174 41.94 16.56 -16.04
C ASN A 174 41.31 16.56 -14.64
N LEU A 175 42.14 16.67 -13.59
CA LEU A 175 41.67 16.61 -12.20
C LEU A 175 40.66 17.72 -11.87
N ALA A 176 40.84 18.92 -12.43
CA ALA A 176 39.92 20.03 -12.22
C ALA A 176 38.54 19.77 -12.83
N TYR A 177 38.51 19.24 -14.06
CA TYR A 177 37.30 18.88 -14.78
C TYR A 177 36.55 17.73 -14.10
N ALA A 178 37.27 16.68 -13.68
CA ALA A 178 36.73 15.61 -12.87
C ALA A 178 36.16 16.12 -11.54
N GLY A 179 36.87 17.04 -10.89
CA GLY A 179 36.43 17.72 -9.67
C GLY A 179 35.12 18.50 -9.89
N LEU A 180 35.02 19.25 -10.98
CA LEU A 180 33.80 19.98 -11.34
C LEU A 180 32.62 19.03 -11.55
N LEU A 181 32.80 17.95 -12.32
CA LEU A 181 31.76 16.92 -12.50
C LEU A 181 31.32 16.32 -11.14
N GLY A 182 32.27 16.03 -10.25
CA GLY A 182 31.99 15.53 -8.90
C GLY A 182 31.21 16.53 -8.04
N ILE A 183 31.59 17.80 -8.06
CA ILE A 183 30.89 18.89 -7.34
C ILE A 183 29.45 19.03 -7.86
N LYS A 184 29.26 19.01 -9.18
CA LYS A 184 27.94 19.10 -9.81
C LYS A 184 27.04 17.90 -9.46
N LEU A 185 27.60 16.70 -9.48
CA LEU A 185 26.88 15.49 -9.06
C LEU A 185 26.49 15.55 -7.58
N ALA A 186 27.40 15.98 -6.69
CA ALA A 186 27.11 16.15 -5.27
C ALA A 186 26.02 17.21 -5.03
N GLY A 187 26.09 18.34 -5.74
CA GLY A 187 25.07 19.39 -5.67
C GLY A 187 23.70 18.93 -6.18
N MET A 188 23.66 18.11 -7.23
CA MET A 188 22.43 17.48 -7.72
C MET A 188 21.83 16.56 -6.66
N VAL A 189 22.64 15.67 -6.06
CA VAL A 189 22.18 14.75 -5.00
C VAL A 189 21.63 15.53 -3.80
N LEU A 190 22.33 16.56 -3.33
CA LEU A 190 21.86 17.38 -2.21
C LEU A 190 20.57 18.15 -2.56
N SER A 191 20.44 18.65 -3.78
CA SER A 191 19.23 19.33 -4.24
C SER A 191 18.02 18.37 -4.28
N VAL A 192 18.23 17.13 -4.74
CA VAL A 192 17.19 16.08 -4.67
C VAL A 192 16.82 15.76 -3.23
N LEU A 193 17.79 15.64 -2.31
CA LEU A 193 17.50 15.41 -0.89
C LEU A 193 16.70 16.57 -0.26
N LEU A 194 17.04 17.82 -0.60
CA LEU A 194 16.29 19.00 -0.17
C LEU A 194 14.85 18.99 -0.71
N LEU A 195 14.66 18.61 -1.98
CA LEU A 195 13.33 18.46 -2.58
C LEU A 195 12.51 17.36 -1.89
N MET A 196 13.11 16.20 -1.65
CA MET A 196 12.46 15.11 -0.92
C MET A 196 12.04 15.58 0.48
N SER A 197 12.88 16.34 1.18
CA SER A 197 12.56 16.89 2.51
C SER A 197 11.40 17.89 2.46
N SER A 198 11.26 18.64 1.37
CA SER A 198 10.16 19.60 1.21
C SER A 198 8.81 18.90 0.97
N MET A 199 8.83 17.75 0.29
CA MET A 199 7.64 16.98 -0.09
C MET A 199 7.20 16.01 1.01
N ASP A 200 8.14 15.28 1.63
CA ASP A 200 7.89 14.33 2.70
C ASP A 200 8.85 14.57 3.87
N SER A 201 8.39 15.36 4.83
CA SER A 201 9.15 15.71 6.03
C SER A 201 9.27 14.56 7.04
N ASN A 202 8.57 13.44 6.84
CA ASN A 202 8.57 12.30 7.75
C ASN A 202 9.54 11.19 7.33
N ASN A 203 10.32 11.40 6.27
CA ASN A 203 11.28 10.41 5.82
C ASN A 203 12.40 10.18 6.87
N PRO A 204 12.58 8.95 7.39
CA PRO A 204 13.56 8.65 8.45
C PRO A 204 15.01 8.95 8.06
N PHE A 205 15.37 8.77 6.79
CA PHE A 205 16.71 9.05 6.31
C PHE A 205 17.03 10.55 6.38
N ILE A 206 16.04 11.39 6.02
CA ILE A 206 16.16 12.85 6.05
C ILE A 206 16.18 13.35 7.49
N GLN A 207 15.34 12.78 8.36
CA GLN A 207 15.32 13.11 9.78
C GLN A 207 16.68 12.82 10.43
N ASN A 208 17.28 11.66 10.15
CA ASN A 208 18.61 11.31 10.67
C ASN A 208 19.69 12.29 10.18
N LEU A 209 19.63 12.72 8.92
CA LEU A 209 20.62 13.66 8.37
C LEU A 209 20.45 15.07 8.95
N CYS A 210 19.21 15.51 9.16
CA CYS A 210 18.91 16.80 9.77
C CYS A 210 19.17 16.78 11.29
N SER A 211 18.98 15.67 12.00
CA SER A 211 19.16 15.57 13.46
C SER A 211 20.62 15.48 13.93
N LEU A 212 21.60 15.52 13.02
CA LEU A 212 23.04 15.49 13.35
C LEU A 212 23.54 16.74 14.10
N GLY A 213 22.66 17.68 14.48
CA GLY A 213 22.98 18.82 15.34
C GLY A 213 21.82 19.18 16.28
N LYS A 214 22.16 19.70 17.46
CA LYS A 214 21.23 19.90 18.60
C LYS A 214 20.01 20.81 18.32
N GLU A 215 20.01 21.61 17.24
CA GLU A 215 18.94 22.57 16.90
C GLU A 215 18.68 22.68 15.37
N ASN A 216 18.74 21.57 14.65
CA ASN A 216 18.65 21.58 13.17
C ASN A 216 17.23 21.24 12.68
N ASN A 217 16.41 22.25 12.40
CA ASN A 217 15.11 22.06 11.76
C ASN A 217 15.13 22.52 10.29
N CYS A 218 15.56 21.63 9.40
CA CYS A 218 15.58 21.85 7.95
C CYS A 218 14.21 22.31 7.41
N ASN A 219 13.11 21.78 7.97
CA ASN A 219 11.75 22.07 7.51
C ASN A 219 11.32 23.51 7.80
N ALA A 220 11.81 24.11 8.90
CA ALA A 220 11.51 25.50 9.24
C ALA A 220 12.03 26.47 8.17
N ILE A 221 13.14 26.12 7.50
CA ILE A 221 13.70 26.91 6.40
C ILE A 221 12.99 26.59 5.09
N LEU A 222 12.90 25.30 4.72
CA LEU A 222 12.43 24.87 3.40
C LEU A 222 10.94 25.13 3.15
N LYS A 223 10.11 25.16 4.20
CA LYS A 223 8.67 25.47 4.09
C LYS A 223 8.35 26.94 4.34
N SER A 224 9.34 27.77 4.67
CA SER A 224 9.13 29.20 4.89
C SER A 224 8.80 29.94 3.60
N ASP A 225 8.11 31.07 3.71
CA ASP A 225 7.75 31.86 2.52
C ASP A 225 8.97 32.45 1.81
N ALA A 226 10.06 32.71 2.53
CA ALA A 226 11.31 33.14 1.91
C ALA A 226 11.89 32.07 0.97
N ALA A 227 11.72 30.78 1.29
CA ALA A 227 12.24 29.68 0.48
C ALA A 227 11.49 29.48 -0.85
N LYS A 228 10.36 30.17 -1.04
CA LYS A 228 9.59 30.20 -2.28
C LYS A 228 10.02 31.42 -3.10
N VAL A 229 10.71 31.18 -4.21
CA VAL A 229 11.05 32.21 -5.19
C VAL A 229 9.78 32.70 -5.90
N THR A 230 8.88 31.76 -6.21
CA THR A 230 7.53 32.02 -6.71
C THR A 230 6.56 31.01 -6.09
N SER A 231 5.26 31.12 -6.37
CA SER A 231 4.27 30.10 -5.96
C SER A 231 4.55 28.71 -6.55
N TRP A 232 5.23 28.65 -7.70
CA TRP A 232 5.59 27.39 -8.37
C TRP A 232 7.05 26.95 -8.11
N LEU A 233 7.94 27.86 -7.71
CA LEU A 233 9.39 27.64 -7.65
C LEU A 233 9.98 27.90 -6.27
N SER A 234 10.78 26.97 -5.77
CA SER A 234 11.49 26.99 -4.49
C SER A 234 13.01 27.02 -4.67
N TRP A 235 13.75 27.37 -3.63
CA TRP A 235 15.22 27.35 -3.64
C TRP A 235 15.80 25.98 -3.97
N SER A 236 15.17 24.90 -3.49
CA SER A 236 15.62 23.53 -3.77
C SER A 236 15.47 23.16 -5.25
N GLU A 237 14.43 23.66 -5.91
CA GLU A 237 14.22 23.47 -7.35
C GLU A 237 15.22 24.28 -8.17
N VAL A 238 15.51 25.54 -7.77
CA VAL A 238 16.55 26.36 -8.41
C VAL A 238 17.91 25.69 -8.30
N GLY A 239 18.25 25.15 -7.13
CA GLY A 239 19.48 24.37 -6.93
C GLY A 239 19.55 23.16 -7.85
N LEU A 240 18.47 22.38 -7.95
CA LEU A 240 18.40 21.23 -8.85
C LEU A 240 18.63 21.64 -10.31
N PHE A 241 17.96 22.69 -10.79
CA PHE A 241 18.11 23.16 -12.17
C PHE A 241 19.52 23.66 -12.46
N TYR A 242 20.12 24.38 -11.51
CA TYR A 242 21.50 24.84 -11.62
C TYR A 242 22.46 23.66 -11.73
N PHE A 243 22.47 22.74 -10.76
CA PHE A 243 23.42 21.64 -10.73
C PHE A 243 23.21 20.64 -11.87
N THR A 244 21.97 20.26 -12.18
CA THR A 244 21.69 19.35 -13.28
C THR A 244 21.96 19.98 -14.64
N GLY A 245 21.53 21.23 -14.87
CA GLY A 245 21.75 21.91 -16.14
C GLY A 245 23.24 22.13 -16.43
N SER A 246 24.00 22.58 -15.43
CA SER A 246 25.46 22.73 -15.56
C SER A 246 26.21 21.40 -15.63
N PHE A 247 25.73 20.34 -14.96
CA PHE A 247 26.27 18.99 -15.12
C PHE A 247 26.11 18.48 -16.56
N LEU A 248 24.92 18.65 -17.14
CA LEU A 248 24.66 18.28 -18.53
C LEU A 248 25.50 19.10 -19.52
N CYS A 249 25.72 20.39 -19.24
CA CYS A 249 26.59 21.23 -20.05
C CYS A 249 28.03 20.70 -20.06
N LEU A 250 28.60 20.36 -18.89
CA LEU A 250 29.92 19.74 -18.84
C LEU A 250 29.91 18.37 -19.54
N LEU A 251 28.92 17.53 -19.30
CA LEU A 251 28.90 16.18 -19.85
C LEU A 251 28.79 16.16 -21.38
N LEU A 252 27.92 17.00 -21.96
CA LEU A 252 27.56 16.93 -23.39
C LEU A 252 28.26 17.99 -24.24
N TYR A 253 28.64 19.13 -23.64
CA TYR A 253 29.21 20.28 -24.36
C TYR A 253 30.34 20.95 -23.56
N PRO A 254 31.53 20.31 -23.44
CA PRO A 254 32.65 20.81 -22.62
C PRO A 254 33.10 22.25 -22.95
N LEU A 255 32.89 22.69 -24.20
CA LEU A 255 33.15 24.06 -24.66
C LEU A 255 32.36 25.14 -23.89
N SER A 256 31.33 24.75 -23.13
CA SER A 256 30.54 25.65 -22.29
C SER A 256 31.23 26.11 -21.00
N ILE A 257 32.43 25.58 -20.69
CA ILE A 257 33.11 25.77 -19.40
C ILE A 257 33.33 27.24 -19.00
N ASN A 258 33.65 28.13 -19.95
CA ASN A 258 33.86 29.57 -19.68
C ASN A 258 32.54 30.26 -19.28
N LEU A 259 31.42 29.90 -19.93
CA LEU A 259 30.11 30.41 -19.57
C LEU A 259 29.66 29.89 -18.19
N LEU A 260 29.95 28.62 -17.87
CA LEU A 260 29.66 28.05 -16.56
C LEU A 260 30.48 28.71 -15.44
N ALA A 261 31.73 29.10 -15.70
CA ALA A 261 32.56 29.85 -14.74
C ALA A 261 31.91 31.19 -14.37
N TRP A 262 31.39 31.93 -15.35
CA TRP A 262 30.65 33.18 -15.12
C TRP A 262 29.33 32.94 -14.35
N LEU A 263 28.58 31.90 -14.70
CA LEU A 263 27.36 31.52 -13.98
C LEU A 263 27.64 31.16 -12.52
N SER A 264 28.74 30.43 -12.25
CA SER A 264 29.16 30.10 -10.88
C SER A 264 29.43 31.34 -10.05
N LEU A 265 30.08 32.35 -10.62
CA LEU A 265 30.34 33.62 -9.93
C LEU A 265 29.04 34.39 -9.66
N ALA A 266 28.10 34.40 -10.62
CA ALA A 266 26.80 35.04 -10.49
C ALA A 266 25.92 34.41 -9.39
N CYS A 267 26.16 33.16 -9.01
CA CYS A 267 25.45 32.48 -7.93
C CYS A 267 25.94 32.85 -6.51
N LEU A 268 27.16 33.39 -6.35
CA LEU A 268 27.73 33.66 -5.02
C LEU A 268 26.91 34.62 -4.15
N PRO A 269 26.30 35.71 -4.66
CA PRO A 269 25.43 36.60 -3.87
C PRO A 269 24.29 35.86 -3.14
N TYR A 270 23.72 34.83 -3.75
CA TYR A 270 22.66 34.02 -3.14
C TYR A 270 23.16 33.29 -1.88
N THR A 271 24.42 32.88 -1.85
CA THR A 271 25.01 32.17 -0.69
C THR A 271 24.96 33.02 0.58
N PHE A 272 25.28 34.32 0.46
CA PHE A 272 25.22 35.28 1.56
C PHE A 272 23.78 35.50 2.04
N TYR A 273 22.86 35.65 1.09
CA TYR A 273 21.44 35.80 1.41
C TYR A 273 20.88 34.57 2.15
N SER A 274 21.17 33.36 1.67
CA SER A 274 20.71 32.11 2.28
C SER A 274 21.22 31.93 3.71
N ILE A 275 22.51 32.21 3.97
CA ILE A 275 23.09 32.15 5.31
C ILE A 275 22.52 33.25 6.21
N GLY A 276 22.40 34.48 5.71
CA GLY A 276 21.80 35.61 6.44
C GLY A 276 20.36 35.32 6.87
N TYR A 277 19.57 34.65 6.03
CA TYR A 277 18.22 34.25 6.37
C TYR A 277 18.20 33.21 7.50
N GLN A 278 19.05 32.18 7.45
CA GLN A 278 19.15 31.15 8.50
C GLN A 278 19.53 31.75 9.87
N ILE A 279 20.47 32.72 9.87
CA ILE A 279 20.82 33.49 11.06
C ILE A 279 19.60 34.24 11.62
N LYS A 280 18.83 34.92 10.75
CA LYS A 280 17.65 35.71 11.16
C LYS A 280 16.57 34.85 11.83
N ILE A 281 16.31 33.65 11.33
CA ILE A 281 15.27 32.75 11.86
C ILE A 281 15.77 31.82 12.96
N LYS A 282 17.04 31.93 13.35
CA LYS A 282 17.69 31.11 14.39
C LYS A 282 17.51 29.60 14.19
N ASN A 283 17.49 29.16 12.93
CA ASN A 283 17.39 27.75 12.56
C ASN A 283 18.47 27.43 11.55
N TRP A 284 19.11 26.27 11.69
CA TRP A 284 20.17 25.81 10.80
C TRP A 284 19.70 24.62 9.96
N CYS A 285 19.96 24.68 8.66
CA CYS A 285 19.79 23.55 7.75
C CYS A 285 21.17 23.12 7.23
N VAL A 286 21.66 21.99 7.73
CA VAL A 286 22.95 21.41 7.33
C VAL A 286 23.01 21.23 5.81
N LEU A 287 21.94 20.70 5.21
CA LEU A 287 21.86 20.49 3.76
C LEU A 287 22.00 21.78 2.95
N CYS A 288 21.29 22.86 3.34
CA CYS A 288 21.42 24.16 2.68
C CYS A 288 22.85 24.70 2.82
N CYS A 289 23.43 24.61 4.01
CA CYS A 289 24.81 25.04 4.27
C CYS A 289 25.83 24.24 3.43
N THR A 290 25.63 22.93 3.27
CA THR A 290 26.48 22.10 2.39
C THR A 290 26.36 22.54 0.93
N VAL A 291 25.15 22.87 0.45
CA VAL A 291 24.97 23.42 -0.91
C VAL A 291 25.73 24.75 -1.06
N GLN A 292 25.67 25.64 -0.06
CA GLN A 292 26.47 26.88 -0.12
C GLN A 292 27.97 26.59 -0.17
N GLY A 293 28.45 25.65 0.63
CA GLY A 293 29.85 25.20 0.60
C GLY A 293 30.26 24.66 -0.78
N LEU A 294 29.39 23.90 -1.44
CA LEU A 294 29.65 23.39 -2.80
C LEU A 294 29.72 24.51 -3.84
N LEU A 295 28.87 25.54 -3.75
CA LEU A 295 28.93 26.69 -4.67
C LEU A 295 30.24 27.47 -4.53
N TRP A 296 30.75 27.62 -3.30
CA TRP A 296 32.05 28.24 -3.05
C TRP A 296 33.22 27.37 -3.53
N LEU A 297 33.15 26.05 -3.30
CA LEU A 297 34.15 25.11 -3.80
C LEU A 297 34.19 25.11 -5.34
N GLU A 298 33.03 25.14 -5.99
CA GLU A 298 32.91 25.26 -7.44
C GLU A 298 33.60 26.54 -7.96
N ALA A 299 33.27 27.69 -7.36
CA ALA A 299 33.86 28.96 -7.73
C ALA A 299 35.38 28.95 -7.55
N LEU A 300 35.89 28.34 -6.47
CA LEU A 300 37.33 28.20 -6.25
C LEU A 300 38.01 27.36 -7.34
N VAL A 301 37.42 26.23 -7.75
CA VAL A 301 37.98 25.40 -8.83
C VAL A 301 38.01 26.18 -10.14
N PHE A 302 36.97 26.94 -10.47
CA PHE A 302 36.97 27.80 -11.66
C PHE A 302 38.03 28.91 -11.56
N LEU A 303 38.15 29.60 -10.42
CA LEU A 303 39.16 30.64 -10.19
C LEU A 303 40.59 30.15 -10.39
N MET A 304 40.88 28.90 -10.01
CA MET A 304 42.22 28.32 -10.14
C MET A 304 42.55 27.77 -11.53
N ASN A 305 41.53 27.39 -12.32
CA ASN A 305 41.73 26.60 -13.55
C ASN A 305 41.13 27.22 -14.81
N SER A 306 40.39 28.32 -14.71
CA SER A 306 39.75 29.00 -15.84
C SER A 306 40.28 30.43 -16.01
N SER A 307 40.40 30.87 -17.25
CA SER A 307 40.93 32.19 -17.61
C SER A 307 39.87 33.31 -17.61
N PHE A 308 38.61 33.01 -17.27
CA PHE A 308 37.48 33.96 -17.25
C PHE A 308 37.44 34.89 -18.47
N THR A 309 37.56 34.32 -19.67
CA THR A 309 37.46 35.09 -20.92
C THR A 309 35.99 35.22 -21.35
N PHE A 310 35.68 36.29 -22.08
CA PHE A 310 34.38 36.48 -22.73
C PHE A 310 34.33 35.87 -24.15
N ASP A 311 35.29 35.03 -24.49
CA ASP A 311 35.32 34.31 -25.76
C ASP A 311 34.40 33.09 -25.69
N ILE A 312 33.09 33.36 -25.73
CA ILE A 312 32.02 32.36 -25.64
C ILE A 312 31.47 32.15 -27.06
N PRO A 313 31.69 30.98 -27.69
CA PRO A 313 31.16 30.72 -29.01
C PRO A 313 29.63 30.77 -29.01
N VAL A 314 29.04 31.60 -29.87
CA VAL A 314 27.58 31.75 -30.00
C VAL A 314 26.90 30.42 -30.32
N SER A 315 27.61 29.51 -31.01
CA SER A 315 27.15 28.16 -31.34
C SER A 315 26.85 27.28 -30.11
N VAL A 316 27.40 27.61 -28.94
CA VAL A 316 27.21 26.85 -27.69
C VAL A 316 25.93 27.28 -26.95
N LEU A 317 25.40 28.48 -27.23
CA LEU A 317 24.23 29.02 -26.51
C LEU A 317 22.96 28.15 -26.64
N PRO A 318 22.57 27.64 -27.83
CA PRO A 318 21.40 26.77 -27.94
C PRO A 318 21.55 25.46 -27.14
N ALA A 319 22.76 24.90 -27.14
CA ALA A 319 23.07 23.67 -26.41
C ALA A 319 22.97 23.89 -24.89
N VAL A 320 23.54 24.99 -24.39
CA VAL A 320 23.44 25.37 -22.97
C VAL A 320 21.99 25.64 -22.58
N ALA A 321 21.24 26.39 -23.40
CA ALA A 321 19.83 26.61 -23.16
C ALA A 321 19.05 25.29 -23.08
N ALA A 322 19.30 24.35 -23.98
CA ALA A 322 18.68 23.02 -23.94
C ALA A 322 19.05 22.25 -22.65
N CYS A 323 20.32 22.26 -22.24
CA CYS A 323 20.78 21.60 -21.01
C CYS A 323 20.10 22.14 -19.74
N PHE A 324 19.81 23.45 -19.65
CA PHE A 324 19.09 24.04 -18.51
C PHE A 324 17.56 23.92 -18.62
N LEU A 325 16.99 23.98 -19.83
CA LEU A 325 15.54 23.82 -20.04
C LEU A 325 15.07 22.38 -19.85
N LEU A 326 15.91 21.39 -20.17
CA LEU A 326 15.59 19.97 -20.02
C LEU A 326 15.18 19.58 -18.57
N PRO A 327 15.98 19.82 -17.51
CA PRO A 327 15.59 19.48 -16.15
C PRO A 327 14.37 20.27 -15.68
N ILE A 328 14.18 21.51 -16.15
CA ILE A 328 12.99 22.31 -15.86
C ILE A 328 11.74 21.66 -16.45
N ALA A 329 11.78 21.26 -17.72
CA ALA A 329 10.66 20.62 -18.41
C ALA A 329 10.31 19.26 -17.79
N ILE A 330 11.33 18.43 -17.52
CA ILE A 330 11.16 17.14 -16.84
C ILE A 330 10.52 17.33 -15.46
N TRP A 331 11.04 18.27 -14.66
CA TRP A 331 10.50 18.53 -13.34
C TRP A 331 9.07 19.10 -13.39
N ALA A 332 8.78 20.01 -14.31
CA ALA A 332 7.44 20.56 -14.50
C ALA A 332 6.41 19.47 -14.81
N PHE A 333 6.81 18.45 -15.59
CA PHE A 333 5.98 17.30 -15.88
C PHE A 333 5.85 16.35 -14.69
N ILE A 334 6.95 16.01 -13.99
CA ILE A 334 6.98 15.00 -12.93
C ILE A 334 6.37 15.51 -11.61
N LYS A 335 6.63 16.77 -11.22
CA LYS A 335 6.17 17.38 -9.97
C LYS A 335 4.70 17.13 -9.63
N PRO A 336 3.72 17.37 -10.52
CA PRO A 336 2.30 17.12 -10.19
C PRO A 336 2.01 15.64 -9.91
N PHE A 337 2.68 14.70 -10.58
CA PHE A 337 2.50 13.27 -10.33
C PHE A 337 3.10 12.87 -8.97
N LEU A 338 4.26 13.39 -8.62
CA LEU A 338 4.88 13.12 -7.31
C LEU A 338 4.04 13.65 -6.15
N ILE A 339 3.49 14.87 -6.28
CA ILE A 339 2.60 15.46 -5.25
C ILE A 339 1.33 14.61 -5.09
N LYS A 340 0.67 14.23 -6.19
CA LYS A 340 -0.52 13.37 -6.15
C LYS A 340 -0.20 12.00 -5.54
N ALA A 341 0.93 11.39 -5.93
CA ALA A 341 1.36 10.11 -5.38
C ALA A 341 1.61 10.16 -3.87
N GLY A 342 2.19 11.26 -3.37
CA GLY A 342 2.40 11.48 -1.94
C GLY A 342 1.10 11.60 -1.14
N GLN A 343 0.02 12.11 -1.75
CA GLN A 343 -1.28 12.24 -1.10
C GLN A 343 -2.08 10.93 -1.05
N THR A 344 -1.74 9.94 -1.88
CA THR A 344 -2.50 8.69 -1.99
C THR A 344 -2.56 7.89 -0.69
N LYS A 345 -1.42 7.71 0.00
CA LYS A 345 -1.36 6.94 1.26
C LYS A 345 -2.25 7.57 2.37
N PRO A 346 -2.11 8.87 2.72
CA PRO A 346 -2.95 9.46 3.75
C PRO A 346 -4.42 9.52 3.35
N LEU A 347 -4.75 9.80 2.09
CA LEU A 347 -6.14 9.77 1.61
C LEU A 347 -6.75 8.37 1.69
N LYS A 348 -6.00 7.32 1.32
CA LYS A 348 -6.46 5.93 1.45
C LYS A 348 -6.72 5.57 2.91
N GLN A 349 -5.86 6.01 3.83
CA GLN A 349 -6.05 5.79 5.27
C GLN A 349 -7.26 6.53 5.83
N GLN A 350 -7.46 7.80 5.45
CA GLN A 350 -8.66 8.56 5.83
C GLN A 350 -9.94 7.93 5.28
N LEU A 351 -9.93 7.49 4.01
CA LEU A 351 -11.07 6.82 3.39
C LEU A 351 -11.41 5.50 4.10
N LYS A 352 -10.40 4.73 4.51
CA LYS A 352 -10.63 3.52 5.32
C LYS A 352 -11.27 3.86 6.66
N GLY A 353 -10.71 4.82 7.40
CA GLY A 353 -11.30 5.25 8.66
C GLY A 353 -12.75 5.72 8.52
N PHE A 354 -13.10 6.32 7.38
CA PHE A 354 -14.48 6.67 7.05
C PHE A 354 -15.35 5.45 6.70
N LYS A 355 -14.89 4.57 5.79
CA LYS A 355 -15.67 3.41 5.34
C LYS A 355 -15.92 2.43 6.48
N TYR A 356 -14.90 2.07 7.24
CA TYR A 356 -14.98 1.05 8.29
C TYR A 356 -15.49 1.57 9.63
N ASN A 357 -15.99 2.81 9.67
CA ASN A 357 -16.75 3.28 10.80
C ASN A 357 -18.15 2.63 10.80
N SER A 358 -18.35 1.64 11.68
CA SER A 358 -19.61 0.87 11.75
C SER A 358 -20.85 1.74 11.98
N ASP A 359 -20.73 2.84 12.75
CA ASP A 359 -21.86 3.76 12.98
C ASP A 359 -22.28 4.48 11.70
N LEU A 360 -21.32 4.95 10.91
CA LEU A 360 -21.58 5.60 9.63
C LEU A 360 -22.12 4.60 8.61
N PHE A 361 -21.53 3.42 8.53
CA PHE A 361 -22.01 2.33 7.68
C PHE A 361 -23.46 1.98 7.99
N ASN A 362 -23.76 1.71 9.26
CA ASN A 362 -25.10 1.31 9.69
C ASN A 362 -26.13 2.40 9.42
N LYS A 363 -25.78 3.69 9.64
CA LYS A 363 -26.67 4.82 9.29
C LYS A 363 -26.94 4.91 7.79
N LEU A 364 -25.93 4.73 6.95
CA LEU A 364 -26.11 4.77 5.49
C LEU A 364 -26.95 3.59 5.00
N LEU A 365 -26.65 2.39 5.49
CA LEU A 365 -27.33 1.15 5.13
C LEU A 365 -28.80 1.19 5.55
N THR A 366 -29.10 1.51 6.81
CA THR A 366 -30.47 1.57 7.33
C THR A 366 -31.26 2.78 6.84
N GLY A 367 -30.59 3.79 6.29
CA GLY A 367 -31.23 4.88 5.55
C GLY A 367 -31.79 4.45 4.19
N GLN A 368 -31.41 3.27 3.67
CA GLN A 368 -32.00 2.72 2.45
C GLN A 368 -33.39 2.13 2.71
N PRO A 369 -34.24 2.01 1.67
CA PRO A 369 -35.46 1.23 1.78
C PRO A 369 -35.13 -0.23 2.14
N ARG A 370 -35.91 -0.79 3.06
CA ARG A 370 -35.79 -2.19 3.46
C ARG A 370 -36.69 -3.06 2.60
N TYR A 371 -36.10 -4.01 1.90
CA TYR A 371 -36.78 -5.00 1.08
C TYR A 371 -36.78 -6.34 1.80
N ALA A 372 -37.92 -6.72 2.36
CA ALA A 372 -38.09 -8.07 2.90
C ALA A 372 -38.05 -9.09 1.76
N VAL A 373 -37.53 -10.29 2.04
CA VAL A 373 -37.55 -11.44 1.13
C VAL A 373 -38.56 -12.45 1.69
N PRO A 374 -39.83 -12.42 1.24
CA PRO A 374 -40.86 -13.38 1.66
C PRO A 374 -40.48 -14.83 1.34
N ASP A 375 -40.93 -15.77 2.16
CA ASP A 375 -40.70 -17.21 1.92
C ASP A 375 -41.33 -17.70 0.60
N GLU A 376 -42.38 -17.03 0.11
CA GLU A 376 -43.00 -17.32 -1.18
C GLU A 376 -42.06 -17.16 -2.38
N LEU A 377 -40.99 -16.38 -2.24
CA LEU A 377 -39.96 -16.24 -3.27
C LEU A 377 -39.08 -17.48 -3.39
N ARG A 378 -39.17 -18.42 -2.44
CA ARG A 378 -38.34 -19.63 -2.36
C ARG A 378 -36.86 -19.32 -2.57
N ALA A 379 -36.37 -18.24 -1.94
CA ALA A 379 -34.96 -17.87 -2.00
C ALA A 379 -34.09 -19.06 -1.58
N ILE A 380 -33.01 -19.32 -2.31
CA ILE A 380 -32.06 -20.38 -1.95
C ILE A 380 -31.36 -19.94 -0.68
N LYS A 381 -31.44 -20.76 0.38
CA LYS A 381 -30.83 -20.47 1.68
C LYS A 381 -29.58 -21.33 1.85
N LEU A 382 -28.43 -20.69 1.99
CA LEU A 382 -27.13 -21.32 2.28
C LEU A 382 -26.60 -20.79 3.62
N GLY A 383 -25.77 -21.59 4.31
CA GLY A 383 -25.22 -21.22 5.62
C GLY A 383 -26.15 -21.51 6.79
N ASN A 384 -25.97 -20.78 7.90
CA ASN A 384 -26.72 -21.01 9.13
C ASN A 384 -28.15 -20.46 9.01
N PRO A 385 -29.21 -21.30 9.17
CA PRO A 385 -30.58 -20.82 9.10
C PRO A 385 -30.98 -19.85 10.23
N ASN A 386 -30.25 -19.88 11.35
CA ASN A 386 -30.51 -19.07 12.56
C ASN A 386 -29.55 -17.87 12.69
N ALA A 387 -28.77 -17.58 11.65
CA ALA A 387 -27.85 -16.44 11.63
C ALA A 387 -28.59 -15.10 11.84
N GLN A 388 -27.96 -14.18 12.58
CA GLN A 388 -28.47 -12.83 12.78
C GLN A 388 -28.37 -12.00 11.50
N THR A 389 -27.33 -12.25 10.72
CA THR A 389 -27.00 -11.45 9.54
C THR A 389 -27.36 -12.20 8.27
N VAL A 390 -28.26 -11.61 7.50
CA VAL A 390 -28.78 -12.17 6.25
C VAL A 390 -28.27 -11.36 5.07
N ILE A 391 -27.38 -11.96 4.28
CA ILE A 391 -26.95 -11.40 3.00
C ILE A 391 -27.88 -11.94 1.92
N THR A 392 -28.55 -11.05 1.18
CA THR A 392 -29.32 -11.45 -0.02
C THR A 392 -28.57 -11.04 -1.27
N MET A 393 -28.24 -12.01 -2.11
CA MET A 393 -27.62 -11.81 -3.41
C MET A 393 -28.68 -12.00 -4.50
N VAL A 394 -28.96 -10.93 -5.26
CA VAL A 394 -29.72 -11.01 -6.50
C VAL A 394 -28.75 -11.23 -7.64
N THR A 395 -28.92 -12.33 -8.37
CA THR A 395 -27.97 -12.80 -9.38
C THR A 395 -28.66 -13.22 -10.67
N ASN A 396 -27.87 -13.46 -11.72
CA ASN A 396 -28.30 -14.25 -12.86
C ASN A 396 -27.26 -15.34 -13.19
N PRO A 397 -27.67 -16.50 -13.73
CA PRO A 397 -26.77 -17.66 -13.83
C PRO A 397 -25.59 -17.51 -14.82
N PHE A 398 -25.61 -16.50 -15.69
CA PHE A 398 -24.59 -16.31 -16.73
C PHE A 398 -23.69 -15.08 -16.48
N CYS A 399 -23.82 -14.47 -15.31
CA CYS A 399 -23.08 -13.28 -14.92
C CYS A 399 -21.71 -13.63 -14.33
N GLY A 400 -20.63 -13.22 -15.01
CA GLY A 400 -19.25 -13.39 -14.55
C GLY A 400 -18.98 -12.76 -13.17
N PRO A 401 -19.28 -11.46 -12.95
CA PRO A 401 -19.12 -10.83 -11.64
C PRO A 401 -19.90 -11.54 -10.52
N CYS A 402 -21.07 -12.08 -10.84
CA CYS A 402 -21.90 -12.81 -9.89
C CYS A 402 -21.26 -14.15 -9.47
N ALA A 403 -20.58 -14.84 -10.40
CA ALA A 403 -19.81 -16.04 -10.07
C ALA A 403 -18.71 -15.73 -9.05
N THR A 404 -18.00 -14.61 -9.22
CA THR A 404 -16.96 -14.15 -8.28
C THR A 404 -17.56 -13.84 -6.91
N THR A 405 -18.67 -13.09 -6.86
CA THR A 405 -19.36 -12.77 -5.60
C THR A 405 -19.91 -14.00 -4.90
N HIS A 406 -20.49 -14.96 -5.64
CA HIS A 406 -20.97 -16.21 -5.07
C HIS A 406 -19.83 -17.01 -4.43
N LYS A 407 -18.70 -17.15 -5.13
CA LYS A 407 -17.51 -17.83 -4.61
C LYS A 407 -17.03 -17.19 -3.30
N MET A 408 -16.96 -15.86 -3.26
CA MET A 408 -16.52 -15.14 -2.06
C MET A 408 -17.47 -15.36 -0.87
N LEU A 409 -18.79 -15.31 -1.10
CA LEU A 409 -19.77 -15.57 -0.04
C LEU A 409 -19.74 -17.02 0.42
N ASP A 410 -19.55 -17.97 -0.50
CA ASP A 410 -19.42 -19.40 -0.18
C ASP A 410 -18.20 -19.66 0.71
N GLU A 411 -17.07 -18.98 0.45
CA GLU A 411 -15.88 -19.01 1.31
C GLU A 411 -16.16 -18.43 2.70
N TRP A 412 -16.96 -17.37 2.81
CA TRP A 412 -17.33 -16.80 4.12
C TRP A 412 -18.21 -17.76 4.93
N LEU A 413 -19.12 -18.48 4.29
CA LEU A 413 -20.00 -19.44 4.98
C LEU A 413 -19.24 -20.59 5.63
N LEU A 414 -17.98 -20.84 5.25
CA LEU A 414 -17.12 -21.86 5.88
C LEU A 414 -16.55 -21.40 7.23
N THR A 415 -16.44 -20.09 7.45
CA THR A 415 -15.79 -19.52 8.64
C THR A 415 -16.73 -18.67 9.50
N ARG A 416 -17.88 -18.26 8.96
CA ARG A 416 -18.85 -17.37 9.61
C ARG A 416 -20.19 -18.03 9.85
N GLU A 417 -20.38 -18.53 11.07
CA GLU A 417 -21.66 -19.11 11.51
C GLU A 417 -22.75 -18.05 11.75
N ASP A 418 -22.38 -16.77 11.83
CA ASP A 418 -23.27 -15.63 12.02
C ASP A 418 -23.97 -15.17 10.73
N LEU A 419 -23.67 -15.82 9.59
CA LEU A 419 -24.18 -15.47 8.26
C LEU A 419 -25.17 -16.50 7.69
N GLN A 420 -26.25 -15.97 7.09
CA GLN A 420 -27.10 -16.68 6.13
C GLN A 420 -27.00 -16.01 4.77
N LEU A 421 -26.79 -16.79 3.71
CA LEU A 421 -26.90 -16.31 2.35
C LEU A 421 -28.25 -16.69 1.76
N LYS A 422 -28.99 -15.70 1.25
CA LYS A 422 -30.18 -15.87 0.41
C LYS A 422 -29.84 -15.53 -1.04
N ILE A 423 -30.16 -16.41 -1.97
CA ILE A 423 -29.96 -16.16 -3.41
C ILE A 423 -31.31 -16.07 -4.11
N LEU A 424 -31.49 -15.00 -4.88
CA LEU A 424 -32.63 -14.76 -5.77
C LEU A 424 -32.12 -14.59 -7.20
N PHE A 425 -32.89 -15.07 -8.17
CA PHE A 425 -32.55 -14.88 -9.57
C PHE A 425 -33.39 -13.76 -10.19
N THR A 426 -32.73 -12.88 -10.93
CA THR A 426 -33.41 -12.00 -11.88
C THR A 426 -33.33 -12.62 -13.28
N THR A 427 -34.49 -12.93 -13.85
CA THR A 427 -34.62 -13.55 -15.17
C THR A 427 -35.82 -12.96 -15.92
N ALA A 428 -35.89 -13.20 -17.23
CA ALA A 428 -37.00 -12.71 -18.05
C ALA A 428 -38.34 -13.44 -17.77
N ASN A 429 -38.29 -14.58 -17.06
CA ASN A 429 -39.38 -15.55 -16.87
C ASN A 429 -39.93 -16.13 -18.19
N GLN A 430 -39.06 -16.42 -19.16
CA GLN A 430 -39.42 -17.01 -20.45
C GLN A 430 -38.89 -18.43 -20.55
N GLU A 431 -39.66 -19.37 -21.11
CA GLU A 431 -39.25 -20.79 -21.18
C GLU A 431 -38.03 -21.03 -22.06
N GLU A 432 -37.86 -20.21 -23.11
CA GLU A 432 -36.73 -20.26 -24.04
C GLU A 432 -35.46 -19.59 -23.47
N ASP A 433 -35.58 -18.80 -22.40
CA ASP A 433 -34.44 -18.10 -21.81
C ASP A 433 -33.61 -19.07 -20.96
N ALA A 434 -32.37 -19.34 -21.39
CA ALA A 434 -31.46 -20.25 -20.72
C ALA A 434 -31.20 -19.85 -19.25
N ARG A 435 -31.19 -18.54 -18.93
CA ARG A 435 -31.07 -18.04 -17.55
C ARG A 435 -32.26 -18.50 -16.70
N THR A 436 -33.48 -18.38 -17.22
CA THR A 436 -34.71 -18.87 -16.57
C THR A 436 -34.66 -20.38 -16.36
N LYS A 437 -34.19 -21.16 -17.34
CA LYS A 437 -34.04 -22.62 -17.23
C LYS A 437 -33.14 -23.01 -16.04
N VAL A 438 -31.95 -22.41 -15.95
CA VAL A 438 -31.00 -22.70 -14.86
C VAL A 438 -31.53 -22.19 -13.51
N ALA A 439 -32.08 -20.98 -13.46
CA ALA A 439 -32.63 -20.41 -12.23
C ALA A 439 -33.72 -21.32 -11.64
N ARG A 440 -34.69 -21.74 -12.46
CA ARG A 440 -35.75 -22.67 -12.04
C ARG A 440 -35.20 -24.00 -11.55
N HIS A 441 -34.20 -24.54 -12.23
CA HIS A 441 -33.56 -25.79 -11.84
C HIS A 441 -32.93 -25.68 -10.44
N VAL A 442 -32.11 -24.65 -10.20
CA VAL A 442 -31.44 -24.48 -8.90
C VAL A 442 -32.46 -24.19 -7.80
N THR A 443 -33.49 -23.37 -8.08
CA THR A 443 -34.57 -23.11 -7.12
C THR A 443 -35.38 -24.36 -6.81
N ALA A 444 -35.64 -25.25 -7.78
CA ALA A 444 -36.26 -26.54 -7.52
C ALA A 444 -35.35 -27.44 -6.65
N LEU A 445 -34.04 -27.40 -6.91
CA LEU A 445 -33.06 -28.18 -6.16
C LEU A 445 -33.05 -27.77 -4.68
N SER A 446 -33.13 -26.47 -4.38
CA SER A 446 -33.15 -25.96 -3.01
C SER A 446 -34.38 -26.33 -2.19
N LEU A 447 -35.46 -26.78 -2.85
CA LEU A 447 -36.66 -27.27 -2.16
C LEU A 447 -36.57 -28.75 -1.78
N SER A 448 -35.66 -29.51 -2.39
CA SER A 448 -35.57 -30.97 -2.23
C SER A 448 -34.24 -31.45 -1.66
N LYS A 449 -33.22 -30.59 -1.64
CA LYS A 449 -31.85 -30.89 -1.19
C LYS A 449 -31.40 -29.90 -0.13
N ASP A 450 -30.37 -30.27 0.63
CA ASP A 450 -29.78 -29.38 1.62
C ASP A 450 -28.98 -28.23 0.97
N GLY A 451 -28.67 -27.21 1.75
CA GLY A 451 -27.94 -26.04 1.26
C GLY A 451 -26.55 -26.39 0.71
N LYS A 452 -25.85 -27.35 1.33
CA LYS A 452 -24.50 -27.74 0.89
C LYS A 452 -24.51 -28.30 -0.53
N TYR A 453 -25.41 -29.24 -0.82
CA TYR A 453 -25.57 -29.81 -2.14
C TYR A 453 -25.95 -28.77 -3.20
N VAL A 454 -26.82 -27.82 -2.84
CA VAL A 454 -27.24 -26.73 -3.73
C VAL A 454 -26.09 -25.74 -3.99
N GLY A 455 -25.30 -25.43 -2.97
CA GLY A 455 -24.09 -24.60 -3.09
C GLY A 455 -23.06 -25.25 -4.01
N GLU A 456 -22.82 -26.55 -3.87
CA GLU A 456 -21.95 -27.32 -4.78
C GLU A 456 -22.45 -27.28 -6.23
N ALA A 457 -23.76 -27.44 -6.45
CA ALA A 457 -24.37 -27.35 -7.78
C ALA A 457 -24.17 -25.97 -8.41
N LEU A 458 -24.40 -24.90 -7.65
CA LEU A 458 -24.19 -23.51 -8.09
C LEU A 458 -22.71 -23.24 -8.42
N ASN A 459 -21.80 -23.66 -7.54
CA ASN A 459 -20.37 -23.53 -7.75
C ASN A 459 -19.92 -24.27 -9.01
N SER A 460 -20.42 -25.48 -9.24
CA SER A 460 -20.15 -26.27 -10.45
C SER A 460 -20.64 -25.55 -11.70
N TRP A 461 -21.87 -25.02 -11.68
CA TRP A 461 -22.42 -24.22 -12.78
C TRP A 461 -21.56 -22.99 -13.08
N TYR A 462 -21.19 -22.22 -12.07
CA TYR A 462 -20.41 -21.00 -12.25
C TYR A 462 -19.00 -21.28 -12.79
N LYS A 463 -18.35 -22.36 -12.35
CA LYS A 463 -17.01 -22.79 -12.81
C LYS A 463 -17.00 -23.29 -14.26
N GLN A 464 -18.12 -23.81 -14.74
CA GLN A 464 -18.24 -24.34 -16.09
C GLN A 464 -18.05 -23.24 -17.15
N SER A 465 -17.08 -23.42 -18.05
CA SER A 465 -16.78 -22.47 -19.12
C SER A 465 -17.76 -22.55 -20.29
N ASN A 466 -18.22 -23.75 -20.65
CA ASN A 466 -19.11 -23.98 -21.79
C ASN A 466 -20.61 -23.78 -21.47
N LYS A 467 -20.98 -23.59 -20.19
CA LYS A 467 -22.38 -23.40 -19.72
C LYS A 467 -23.37 -24.39 -20.33
N ASP A 468 -22.96 -25.65 -20.44
CA ASP A 468 -23.80 -26.74 -20.94
C ASP A 468 -24.74 -27.22 -19.83
N TYR A 469 -26.00 -26.83 -19.96
CA TYR A 469 -27.05 -27.15 -19.00
C TYR A 469 -27.37 -28.64 -18.93
N ASP A 470 -27.42 -29.37 -20.05
CA ASP A 470 -27.95 -30.74 -20.03
C ASP A 470 -26.95 -31.71 -19.35
N SER A 471 -25.66 -31.49 -19.57
CA SER A 471 -24.59 -32.19 -18.85
C SER A 471 -24.61 -31.88 -17.35
N TRP A 472 -24.77 -30.60 -16.98
CA TRP A 472 -24.84 -30.18 -15.58
C TRP A 472 -26.11 -30.70 -14.87
N ALA A 473 -27.27 -30.61 -15.51
CA ALA A 473 -28.55 -31.06 -14.97
C ALA A 473 -28.60 -32.58 -14.76
N SER A 474 -27.85 -33.35 -15.55
CA SER A 474 -27.71 -34.80 -15.36
C SER A 474 -26.91 -35.15 -14.10
N GLN A 475 -26.01 -34.27 -13.66
CA GLN A 475 -25.24 -34.44 -12.41
C GLN A 475 -26.03 -34.02 -11.17
N TYR A 476 -26.95 -33.05 -11.33
CA TYR A 476 -27.78 -32.50 -10.26
C TYR A 476 -29.28 -32.70 -10.54
N PRO A 477 -29.80 -33.93 -10.58
CA PRO A 477 -31.15 -34.19 -11.05
C PRO A 477 -32.23 -33.62 -10.10
N VAL A 478 -33.24 -32.96 -10.68
CA VAL A 478 -34.42 -32.46 -9.96
C VAL A 478 -35.66 -32.43 -10.86
N SER A 479 -36.84 -32.61 -10.26
CA SER A 479 -38.12 -32.42 -10.94
C SER A 479 -38.52 -30.95 -10.91
N ILE A 480 -38.68 -30.34 -12.09
CA ILE A 480 -39.17 -28.97 -12.23
C ILE A 480 -40.68 -29.04 -12.45
N ASN A 481 -41.46 -28.60 -11.47
CA ASN A 481 -42.92 -28.54 -11.55
C ASN A 481 -43.40 -27.13 -11.96
N GLU A 482 -44.70 -27.01 -12.25
CA GLU A 482 -45.34 -25.72 -12.58
C GLU A 482 -45.24 -24.68 -11.44
N GLU A 483 -45.00 -25.11 -10.19
CA GLU A 483 -44.74 -24.19 -9.08
C GLU A 483 -43.52 -23.31 -9.38
N MET A 484 -42.50 -23.81 -10.08
CA MET A 484 -41.29 -23.04 -10.39
C MET A 484 -41.57 -21.87 -11.34
N LYS A 485 -42.59 -21.98 -12.20
CA LYS A 485 -43.03 -20.87 -13.05
C LYS A 485 -43.62 -19.74 -12.22
N MET A 486 -44.46 -20.08 -11.23
CA MET A 486 -45.00 -19.11 -10.27
C MET A 486 -43.91 -18.48 -9.41
N VAL A 487 -42.96 -19.27 -8.92
CA VAL A 487 -41.83 -18.77 -8.12
C VAL A 487 -40.98 -17.79 -8.92
N THR A 488 -40.66 -18.13 -10.18
CA THR A 488 -39.87 -17.24 -11.06
C THR A 488 -40.59 -15.91 -11.31
N GLU A 489 -41.91 -15.95 -11.55
CA GLU A 489 -42.71 -14.73 -11.71
C GLU A 489 -42.69 -13.87 -10.45
N LYS A 490 -42.84 -14.48 -9.26
CA LYS A 490 -42.75 -13.75 -7.99
C LYS A 490 -41.37 -13.14 -7.77
N GLN A 491 -40.29 -13.87 -8.09
CA GLN A 491 -38.92 -13.35 -7.99
C GLN A 491 -38.70 -12.17 -8.94
N LYS A 492 -39.21 -12.25 -10.18
CA LYS A 492 -39.14 -11.16 -11.15
C LYS A 492 -39.86 -9.92 -10.65
N SER A 493 -41.12 -10.05 -10.21
CA SER A 493 -41.89 -8.94 -9.64
C SER A 493 -41.24 -8.33 -8.41
N TRP A 494 -40.61 -9.15 -7.55
CA TRP A 494 -39.84 -8.65 -6.42
C TRP A 494 -38.60 -7.87 -6.86
N CYS A 495 -37.88 -8.35 -7.88
CA CYS A 495 -36.72 -7.65 -8.43
C CYS A 495 -37.09 -6.30 -9.06
N GLU A 496 -38.24 -6.22 -9.73
CA GLU A 496 -38.77 -4.97 -10.27
C GLU A 496 -39.13 -3.99 -9.15
N MET A 497 -39.82 -4.47 -8.10
CA MET A 497 -40.17 -3.68 -6.91
C MET A 497 -38.93 -3.20 -6.13
N ALA A 498 -37.88 -4.03 -6.05
CA ALA A 498 -36.63 -3.69 -5.39
C ALA A 498 -35.65 -2.87 -6.27
N GLU A 499 -36.10 -2.43 -7.45
CA GLU A 499 -35.34 -1.63 -8.41
C GLU A 499 -33.96 -2.26 -8.73
N ILE A 500 -33.96 -3.56 -9.02
CA ILE A 500 -32.74 -4.28 -9.40
C ILE A 500 -32.39 -3.95 -10.85
N SER A 501 -31.42 -3.05 -11.03
CA SER A 501 -30.95 -2.61 -12.35
C SER A 501 -29.67 -3.33 -12.83
N PHE A 502 -28.95 -4.01 -11.93
CA PHE A 502 -27.74 -4.76 -12.25
C PHE A 502 -27.56 -5.98 -11.34
N THR A 503 -26.67 -6.89 -11.74
CA THR A 503 -26.29 -8.06 -10.92
C THR A 503 -24.77 -8.18 -10.85
N PRO A 504 -24.20 -8.59 -9.69
CA PRO A 504 -24.92 -8.92 -8.46
C PRO A 504 -25.41 -7.65 -7.76
N THR A 505 -26.64 -7.67 -7.25
CA THR A 505 -27.11 -6.68 -6.27
C THR A 505 -27.13 -7.33 -4.91
N ILE A 506 -26.53 -6.68 -3.92
CA ILE A 506 -26.39 -7.20 -2.55
C ILE A 506 -27.31 -6.44 -1.60
N PHE A 507 -27.94 -7.17 -0.71
CA PHE A 507 -28.65 -6.62 0.44
C PHE A 507 -28.10 -7.20 1.73
N VAL A 508 -27.96 -6.38 2.75
CA VAL A 508 -27.60 -6.78 4.12
C VAL A 508 -28.80 -6.53 5.01
N ASN A 509 -29.34 -7.58 5.64
CA ASN A 509 -30.54 -7.52 6.49
C ASN A 509 -31.78 -6.89 5.81
N GLY A 510 -31.83 -7.00 4.47
CA GLY A 510 -32.88 -6.45 3.61
C GLY A 510 -32.63 -5.02 3.12
N TYR A 511 -31.52 -4.38 3.51
CA TYR A 511 -31.13 -3.05 3.01
C TYR A 511 -30.16 -3.18 1.85
N LYS A 512 -30.39 -2.42 0.77
CA LYS A 512 -29.52 -2.45 -0.42
C LYS A 512 -28.14 -1.91 -0.08
N LEU A 513 -27.09 -2.66 -0.41
CA LEU A 513 -25.72 -2.19 -0.30
C LEU A 513 -25.44 -1.20 -1.44
N ILE A 514 -25.06 0.03 -1.11
CA ILE A 514 -24.86 1.12 -2.06
C ILE A 514 -23.44 1.70 -1.97
N ASP A 515 -23.05 2.45 -3.00
CA ASP A 515 -21.81 3.22 -2.98
C ASP A 515 -21.74 4.11 -1.72
N PRO A 516 -20.57 4.22 -1.08
CA PRO A 516 -19.25 3.75 -1.53
C PRO A 516 -18.89 2.32 -1.09
N TYR A 517 -19.84 1.54 -0.59
CA TYR A 517 -19.60 0.21 -0.03
C TYR A 517 -19.76 -0.89 -1.07
N ARG A 518 -18.81 -1.81 -1.05
CA ARG A 518 -18.82 -3.05 -1.80
C ARG A 518 -18.87 -4.23 -0.85
N LEU A 519 -19.16 -5.41 -1.39
CA LEU A 519 -19.24 -6.60 -0.58
C LEU A 519 -17.91 -6.90 0.12
N GLU A 520 -16.77 -6.64 -0.52
CA GLU A 520 -15.46 -6.87 0.09
C GLU A 520 -15.23 -5.99 1.34
N ASP A 521 -15.88 -4.83 1.43
CA ASP A 521 -15.71 -3.92 2.55
C ASP A 521 -16.43 -4.42 3.82
N ILE A 522 -17.53 -5.16 3.68
CA ILE A 522 -18.30 -5.64 4.84
C ILE A 522 -17.74 -6.94 5.42
N GLN A 523 -16.69 -7.51 4.81
CA GLN A 523 -16.03 -8.71 5.32
C GLN A 523 -15.51 -8.53 6.74
N PHE A 524 -14.98 -7.33 7.03
CA PHE A 524 -14.30 -6.97 8.27
C PHE A 524 -15.18 -6.12 9.22
N MET A 525 -16.48 -6.02 8.92
CA MET A 525 -17.41 -5.21 9.72
C MET A 525 -18.31 -6.12 10.55
N ASP A 526 -18.57 -5.72 11.78
CA ASP A 526 -19.67 -6.26 12.59
C ASP A 526 -20.98 -5.73 12.01
N ILE A 527 -21.68 -6.60 11.25
CA ILE A 527 -22.90 -6.30 10.47
C ILE A 527 -24.11 -7.05 10.97
#